data_AF-A0A2H6ECA1-F1
#
_entry.id   AF-A0A2H6ECA1-F1
#
_cell.length_a   1.000
_cell.length_b   1.000
_cell.length_c   1.000
_cell.angle_alpha   90.00
_cell.angle_beta   90.00
_cell.angle_gamma   90.00
#
_symmetry.space_group_name_H-M   'P 1'
#
loop_
_entity.id
_entity.type
_entity.pdbx_description
1 polymer ?
#
loop_
_entity_poly.entity_id
_entity_poly.type
_entity_poly.pdbx_seq_one_letter_code
_entity_poly.pdbx_strand_id
1 'polypeptide(L)'
;MSELLTVILIIISICSFIAFKKQGTYNLSHKVTTILIFFLSVFIIIMNIDFEPSIAKSSEKDLLRIKNLPNVKNQIIKSRWNSFGKTELVKFTYPDSSSSMSMFIDGAAGTEVVQLNELVKDSVKLKDMLMNAGLYFPFYFLEENEKDTALIIGPGGGYDIAIAYLGRTKFIEAVEVNPTFVNFMKEYNPSTFVNKKNVKVIVQEGRNYVKSAKGKYDLIFLTIPITKGVRTNDFINLTENYLFTVEALQDYLYALTEEGRIIFTLHNREEVYRVISNYLELWKRNGRNETDAFNNLYVIDKGMNPVVVIKKKPFTEKNIYKRHLLSHQLNFDKGISFFPYIKQIQIDKKLSNGLELRWEMFDKILYNVVNGELTFNQLTQKASINLNPVTDQSPFFFNYELGIPQSLNILIIVGAFLIFWDGFKFKNGWQINVIDKNIPATLFNKLAAIAFLLGLAYMLIQSYLFQSLNLHLNNPLESFSLLLFAFLLGNGIGSFSSNYIKKNRIRSLIPVICFLLIILFIEVFLLIPNVSSKNFELFIIILIPALFIGIPFPILLLELAEYNNLNAISILLGISGIAGFIGAIITLVFATLIGYTSIFYLSVIIYLFIIYQLFLTSL
;
A
#
# COMPACT_ATOMS: atom_id res chain seq x y z
N MET A 1 29.21 20.69 -3.02
CA MET A 1 29.75 21.24 -4.30
C MET A 1 29.04 22.57 -4.58
N SER A 2 29.69 23.61 -5.13
CA SER A 2 29.04 24.94 -5.24
C SER A 2 27.81 24.87 -6.16
N GLU A 3 26.70 25.49 -5.75
CA GLU A 3 25.48 25.64 -6.58
C GLU A 3 25.81 26.17 -7.98
N LEU A 4 26.85 27.01 -8.06
CA LEU A 4 27.42 27.55 -9.29
C LEU A 4 27.90 26.47 -10.27
N LEU A 5 28.56 25.40 -9.80
CA LEU A 5 29.07 24.33 -10.68
C LEU A 5 27.91 23.51 -11.28
N THR A 6 26.86 23.26 -10.50
CA THR A 6 25.64 22.58 -10.98
C THR A 6 24.92 23.43 -12.03
N VAL A 7 24.79 24.75 -11.80
CA VAL A 7 24.21 25.68 -12.77
C VAL A 7 25.03 25.71 -14.06
N ILE A 8 26.36 25.75 -13.97
CA ILE A 8 27.26 25.70 -15.13
C ILE A 8 27.05 24.40 -15.93
N LEU A 9 26.98 23.25 -15.25
CA LEU A 9 26.77 21.96 -15.91
C LEU A 9 25.38 21.86 -16.55
N ILE A 10 24.34 22.42 -15.93
CA ILE A 10 22.98 22.50 -16.51
C ILE A 10 23.01 23.35 -17.78
N ILE A 11 23.68 24.50 -17.75
CA ILE A 11 23.85 25.36 -18.93
C ILE A 11 24.60 24.60 -20.03
N ILE A 12 25.70 23.92 -19.71
CA ILE A 12 26.45 23.09 -20.67
C ILE A 12 25.57 21.99 -21.28
N SER A 13 24.75 21.33 -20.47
CA SER A 13 23.81 20.29 -20.90
C SER A 13 22.74 20.84 -21.85
N ILE A 14 22.12 21.97 -21.50
CA ILE A 14 21.13 22.67 -22.33
C ILE A 14 21.77 23.16 -23.65
N CYS A 15 22.94 23.78 -23.59
CA CYS A 15 23.67 24.25 -24.77
C CYS A 15 24.06 23.09 -25.68
N SER A 16 24.51 21.97 -25.14
CA SER A 16 24.86 20.76 -25.90
C SER A 16 23.62 20.16 -26.57
N PHE A 17 22.48 20.13 -25.86
CA PHE A 17 21.21 19.66 -26.40
C PHE A 17 20.68 20.56 -27.54
N ILE A 18 20.76 21.88 -27.38
CA ILE A 18 20.38 22.86 -28.42
C ILE A 18 21.31 22.75 -29.64
N ALA A 19 22.62 22.59 -29.42
CA ALA A 19 23.61 22.39 -30.48
C ALA A 19 23.35 21.08 -31.25
N PHE A 20 22.93 20.02 -30.57
CA PHE A 20 22.51 18.77 -31.18
C PHE A 20 21.29 18.94 -32.11
N LYS A 21 20.32 19.78 -31.72
CA LYS A 21 19.08 19.99 -32.49
C LYS A 21 19.26 20.81 -33.78
N LYS A 22 20.34 21.59 -33.92
CA LYS A 22 20.60 22.45 -35.10
C LYS A 22 21.35 21.75 -36.26
N GLN A 23 21.35 20.42 -36.30
CA GLN A 23 22.29 19.62 -37.10
C GLN A 23 21.92 19.41 -38.58
N GLY A 24 22.02 20.47 -39.39
CA GLY A 24 22.15 20.32 -40.85
C GLY A 24 23.59 20.10 -41.33
N THR A 25 24.62 20.50 -40.57
CA THR A 25 25.93 20.86 -41.17
C THR A 25 27.20 20.38 -40.44
N TYR A 26 27.14 19.47 -39.46
CA TYR A 26 28.33 19.07 -38.67
C TYR A 26 28.81 17.62 -38.89
N ASN A 27 30.14 17.43 -38.87
CA ASN A 27 30.84 16.13 -39.00
C ASN A 27 30.55 15.17 -37.82
N LEU A 28 30.64 13.85 -38.07
CA LEU A 28 30.34 12.77 -37.10
C LEU A 28 31.07 12.93 -35.76
N SER A 29 32.32 13.42 -35.77
CA SER A 29 33.10 13.66 -34.56
C SER A 29 32.46 14.69 -33.61
N HIS A 30 31.86 15.75 -34.15
CA HIS A 30 31.15 16.78 -33.38
C HIS A 30 29.85 16.24 -32.75
N LYS A 31 29.19 15.29 -33.42
CA LYS A 31 27.98 14.64 -32.88
C LYS A 31 28.34 13.80 -31.66
N VAL A 32 29.39 12.99 -31.78
CA VAL A 32 29.86 12.09 -30.71
C VAL A 32 30.36 12.89 -29.51
N THR A 33 31.13 13.96 -29.70
CA THR A 33 31.60 14.80 -28.59
C THR A 33 30.46 15.54 -27.89
N THR A 34 29.48 16.06 -28.63
CA THR A 34 28.33 16.77 -28.03
C THR A 34 27.47 15.83 -27.19
N ILE A 35 27.25 14.59 -27.66
CA ILE A 35 26.56 13.53 -26.90
C ILE A 35 27.36 13.16 -25.65
N LEU A 36 28.67 12.95 -25.77
CA LEU A 36 29.54 12.63 -24.63
C LEU A 36 29.57 13.74 -23.58
N ILE A 37 29.66 15.01 -23.99
CA ILE A 37 29.64 16.17 -23.09
C ILE A 37 28.28 16.27 -22.39
N PHE A 38 27.18 16.01 -23.10
CA PHE A 38 25.85 15.96 -22.49
C PHE A 38 25.75 14.85 -21.43
N PHE A 39 26.10 13.61 -21.77
CA PHE A 39 26.03 12.50 -20.80
C PHE A 39 27.01 12.67 -19.64
N LEU A 40 28.22 13.18 -19.88
CA LEU A 40 29.20 13.44 -18.83
C LEU A 40 28.75 14.58 -17.91
N SER A 41 28.19 15.67 -18.45
CA SER A 41 27.65 16.77 -17.63
C SER A 41 26.44 16.32 -16.81
N VAL A 42 25.52 15.55 -17.39
CA VAL A 42 24.38 14.96 -16.66
C VAL A 42 24.87 13.98 -15.60
N PHE A 43 25.86 13.12 -15.91
CA PHE A 43 26.46 12.20 -14.95
C PHE A 43 27.12 12.93 -13.77
N ILE A 44 27.91 13.98 -14.05
CA ILE A 44 28.54 14.81 -13.02
C ILE A 44 27.49 15.60 -12.22
N ILE A 45 26.37 16.00 -12.82
CA ILE A 45 25.25 16.59 -12.06
C ILE A 45 24.66 15.54 -11.11
N ILE A 46 24.36 14.34 -11.61
CA ILE A 46 23.72 13.28 -10.83
C ILE A 46 24.60 12.80 -9.66
N MET A 47 25.91 12.65 -9.86
CA MET A 47 26.84 12.13 -8.85
C MET A 47 27.07 13.05 -7.64
N ASN A 48 26.51 14.25 -7.66
CA ASN A 48 27.14 15.42 -7.06
C ASN A 48 26.08 16.44 -6.61
N ILE A 49 24.83 16.28 -7.06
CA ILE A 49 23.66 16.82 -6.42
C ILE A 49 23.54 16.17 -5.02
N ASP A 50 23.92 16.90 -3.99
CA ASP A 50 23.47 16.67 -2.61
C ASP A 50 22.03 17.20 -2.49
N PHE A 51 21.09 16.60 -3.23
CA PHE A 51 19.68 16.87 -3.01
C PHE A 51 19.25 16.07 -1.79
N GLU A 52 19.09 16.75 -0.67
CA GLU A 52 18.28 16.26 0.43
C GLU A 52 16.86 16.80 0.25
N PRO A 53 15.92 16.00 -0.30
CA PRO A 53 14.52 16.40 -0.34
C PRO A 53 14.08 16.78 1.08
N SER A 54 13.49 17.96 1.25
CA SER A 54 12.94 18.33 2.55
C SER A 54 11.70 17.48 2.85
N ILE A 55 11.62 16.93 4.06
CA ILE A 55 10.39 16.27 4.54
C ILE A 55 9.29 17.33 4.63
N ALA A 56 8.08 16.97 4.20
CA ALA A 56 6.92 17.86 4.27
C ALA A 56 6.74 18.41 5.71
N LYS A 57 6.65 19.74 5.83
CA LYS A 57 6.46 20.44 7.11
C LYS A 57 4.98 20.41 7.49
N SER A 58 4.51 19.31 8.06
CA SER A 58 3.15 19.18 8.61
C SER A 58 3.21 18.90 10.11
N SER A 59 2.32 19.53 10.90
CA SER A 59 2.15 19.24 12.33
C SER A 59 1.67 17.82 12.61
N GLU A 60 1.15 17.14 11.59
CA GLU A 60 0.67 15.76 11.66
C GLU A 60 1.78 14.71 11.61
N LYS A 61 3.01 15.11 11.25
CA LYS A 61 4.18 14.24 11.23
C LYS A 61 4.69 14.03 12.65
N ASP A 62 4.79 12.77 13.07
CA ASP A 62 5.18 12.37 14.43
C ASP A 62 6.46 13.07 14.90
N LEU A 63 7.49 13.12 14.05
CA LEU A 63 8.77 13.76 14.35
C LEU A 63 8.61 15.27 14.57
N LEU A 64 7.86 15.96 13.73
CA LEU A 64 7.65 17.41 13.83
C LEU A 64 6.83 17.75 15.08
N ARG A 65 5.82 16.93 15.40
CA ARG A 65 5.04 17.06 16.64
C ARG A 65 5.93 16.96 17.87
N ILE A 66 6.84 15.98 17.92
CA ILE A 66 7.77 15.81 19.06
C ILE A 66 8.81 16.95 19.09
N LYS A 67 9.34 17.38 17.94
CA LYS A 67 10.29 18.50 17.86
C LYS A 67 9.70 19.82 18.35
N ASN A 68 8.38 20.00 18.23
CA ASN A 68 7.66 21.20 18.67
C ASN A 68 7.30 21.17 20.17
N LEU A 69 7.57 20.08 20.90
CA LEU A 69 7.30 20.04 22.34
C LEU A 69 8.25 20.99 23.08
N PRO A 70 7.74 21.84 23.98
CA PRO A 70 8.58 22.76 24.74
C PRO A 70 9.56 21.98 25.62
N ASN A 71 10.81 22.45 25.67
CA ASN A 71 11.89 21.89 26.49
C ASN A 71 12.35 20.46 26.12
N VAL A 72 11.93 19.90 24.98
CA VAL A 72 12.49 18.65 24.43
C VAL A 72 13.60 18.98 23.43
N LYS A 73 14.84 18.57 23.74
CA LYS A 73 15.95 18.69 22.78
C LYS A 73 15.94 17.48 21.87
N ASN A 74 16.26 17.68 20.59
CA ASN A 74 16.35 16.60 19.60
C ASN A 74 17.68 16.69 18.84
N GLN A 75 18.24 15.52 18.54
CA GLN A 75 19.45 15.38 17.75
C GLN A 75 19.26 14.24 16.75
N ILE A 76 19.44 14.53 15.45
CA ILE A 76 19.47 13.47 14.42
C ILE A 76 20.82 12.76 14.54
N ILE A 77 20.78 11.48 14.90
CA ILE A 77 21.96 10.63 15.03
C ILE A 77 22.41 10.11 13.66
N LYS A 78 21.44 9.63 12.87
CA LYS A 78 21.69 9.08 11.55
C LYS A 78 20.51 9.34 10.64
N SER A 79 20.79 9.58 9.37
CA SER A 79 19.80 9.74 8.31
C SER A 79 20.24 8.91 7.12
N ARG A 80 19.29 8.28 6.43
CA ARG A 80 19.55 7.56 5.19
C ARG A 80 18.32 7.58 4.29
N TRP A 81 18.53 7.96 3.03
CA TRP A 81 17.55 7.81 1.98
C TRP A 81 17.61 6.40 1.40
N ASN A 82 16.44 5.81 1.19
CA ASN A 82 16.26 4.69 0.29
C ASN A 82 14.92 4.84 -0.45
N SER A 83 14.54 3.80 -1.17
CA SER A 83 13.33 3.77 -1.96
C SER A 83 12.02 3.85 -1.14
N PHE A 84 12.05 3.55 0.17
CA PHE A 84 10.89 3.69 1.06
C PHE A 84 10.70 5.12 1.58
N GLY A 85 11.76 5.95 1.56
CA GLY A 85 11.76 7.31 2.10
C GLY A 85 13.03 7.64 2.87
N LYS A 86 13.04 8.80 3.54
CA LYS A 86 14.12 9.21 4.45
C LYS A 86 13.90 8.56 5.81
N THR A 87 14.76 7.62 6.17
CA THR A 87 14.78 7.09 7.54
C THR A 87 15.69 7.95 8.41
N GLU A 88 15.17 8.47 9.51
CA GLU A 88 15.92 9.27 10.48
C GLU A 88 15.89 8.60 11.86
N LEU A 89 17.06 8.33 12.42
CA LEU A 89 17.25 7.95 13.82
C LEU A 89 17.49 9.23 14.62
N VAL A 90 16.60 9.50 15.57
CA VAL A 90 16.59 10.75 16.34
C VAL A 90 16.68 10.41 17.82
N LYS A 91 17.59 11.08 18.52
CA LYS A 91 17.68 11.07 19.97
C LYS A 91 16.89 12.25 20.52
N PHE A 92 15.97 11.98 21.44
CA PHE A 92 15.26 12.99 22.22
C PHE A 92 15.83 13.04 23.63
N THR A 93 15.98 14.24 24.17
CA THR A 93 16.39 14.49 25.55
C THR A 93 15.32 15.33 26.22
N TYR A 94 14.79 14.83 27.33
CA TYR A 94 13.68 15.42 28.07
C TYR A 94 14.17 16.30 29.24
N PRO A 95 13.30 17.13 29.84
CA PRO A 95 13.68 18.03 30.94
C PRO A 95 14.25 17.33 32.17
N ASP A 96 13.86 16.08 32.41
CA ASP A 96 14.37 15.22 33.50
C ASP A 96 15.75 14.60 33.19
N SER A 97 16.41 15.04 32.10
CA SER A 97 17.68 14.50 31.57
C SER A 97 17.60 13.05 31.07
N SER A 98 16.41 12.44 31.04
CA SER A 98 16.23 11.16 30.37
C SER A 98 16.35 11.34 28.85
N SER A 99 16.75 10.27 28.16
CA SER A 99 16.80 10.27 26.71
C SER A 99 16.18 9.01 26.12
N SER A 100 15.51 9.16 24.99
CA SER A 100 15.01 8.06 24.16
C SER A 100 15.57 8.19 22.75
N MET A 101 15.61 7.09 22.02
CA MET A 101 15.89 7.08 20.59
C MET A 101 14.66 6.58 19.86
N SER A 102 14.34 7.19 18.73
CA SER A 102 13.26 6.73 17.86
C SER A 102 13.66 6.83 16.40
N MET A 103 13.16 5.91 15.59
CA MET A 103 13.29 5.96 14.14
C MET A 103 12.00 6.47 13.53
N PHE A 104 12.13 7.23 12.45
CA PHE A 104 11.01 7.74 11.66
C PHE A 104 11.29 7.49 10.19
N ILE A 105 10.23 7.31 9.40
CA ILE A 105 10.29 7.34 7.94
C ILE A 105 9.52 8.55 7.44
N ASP A 106 10.18 9.41 6.67
CA ASP A 106 9.65 10.69 6.18
C ASP A 106 8.99 11.54 7.29
N GLY A 107 9.62 11.52 8.48
CA GLY A 107 9.15 12.22 9.68
C GLY A 107 7.88 11.64 10.33
N ALA A 108 7.39 10.49 9.88
CA ALA A 108 6.20 9.80 10.38
C ALA A 108 6.50 8.34 10.77
N ALA A 109 5.46 7.64 11.24
CA ALA A 109 5.51 6.24 11.68
C ALA A 109 6.66 6.01 12.67
N GLY A 110 6.67 6.86 13.71
CA GLY A 110 7.70 6.84 14.73
C GLY A 110 7.71 5.53 15.51
N THR A 111 8.88 4.92 15.67
CA THR A 111 9.07 3.72 16.49
C THR A 111 10.21 3.94 17.49
N GLU A 112 9.97 3.65 18.76
CA GLU A 112 10.97 3.78 19.81
C GLU A 112 11.98 2.62 19.77
N VAL A 113 13.26 2.95 19.91
CA VAL A 113 14.36 2.00 19.97
C VAL A 113 14.45 1.42 21.39
N VAL A 114 14.04 0.16 21.54
CA VAL A 114 14.06 -0.54 22.83
C VAL A 114 15.34 -1.33 23.00
N GLN A 115 16.27 -0.81 23.82
CA GLN A 115 17.51 -1.49 24.14
C GLN A 115 17.32 -2.48 25.30
N LEU A 116 17.29 -3.79 25.00
CA LEU A 116 17.05 -4.84 26.00
C LEU A 116 18.03 -4.78 27.19
N ASN A 117 19.30 -4.48 26.95
CA ASN A 117 20.31 -4.45 28.02
C ASN A 117 20.12 -3.26 28.98
N GLU A 118 19.55 -2.16 28.52
CA GLU A 118 19.24 -0.99 29.37
C GLU A 118 17.91 -1.22 30.08
N LEU A 119 16.91 -1.73 29.37
CA LEU A 119 15.58 -2.01 29.91
C LEU A 119 15.64 -2.97 31.11
N VAL A 120 16.44 -4.05 31.03
CA VAL A 120 16.55 -5.03 32.12
C VAL A 120 17.24 -4.45 33.36
N LYS A 121 18.01 -3.36 33.23
CA LYS A 121 18.63 -2.66 34.37
C LYS A 121 17.69 -1.65 35.02
N ASP A 122 16.72 -1.13 34.28
CA ASP A 122 15.72 -0.20 34.78
C ASP A 122 14.48 -0.96 35.28
N SER A 123 14.48 -1.31 36.56
CA SER A 123 13.39 -2.08 37.18
C SER A 123 12.01 -1.40 37.05
N VAL A 124 11.97 -0.07 36.98
CA VAL A 124 10.72 0.69 36.86
C VAL A 124 10.18 0.56 35.44
N LYS A 125 11.00 0.85 34.43
CA LYS A 125 10.62 0.69 33.01
C LYS A 125 10.31 -0.75 32.65
N LEU A 126 11.08 -1.71 33.18
CA LEU A 126 10.82 -3.12 32.97
C LEU A 126 9.46 -3.50 33.56
N LYS A 127 9.18 -3.13 34.82
CA LYS A 127 7.89 -3.42 35.45
C LYS A 127 6.74 -2.75 34.71
N ASP A 128 6.92 -1.50 34.29
CA ASP A 128 5.94 -0.76 33.48
C ASP A 128 5.64 -1.50 32.18
N MET A 129 6.66 -1.89 31.42
CA MET A 129 6.48 -2.66 30.18
C MET A 129 5.77 -3.99 30.43
N LEU A 130 6.15 -4.75 31.46
CA LEU A 130 5.53 -6.05 31.74
C LEU A 130 4.06 -5.91 32.18
N MET A 131 3.71 -4.87 32.94
CA MET A 131 2.38 -4.73 33.54
C MET A 131 1.42 -3.87 32.71
N ASN A 132 1.92 -2.93 31.91
CA ASN A 132 1.12 -1.94 31.21
C ASN A 132 1.14 -2.10 29.68
N ALA A 133 2.04 -2.92 29.13
CA ALA A 133 1.99 -3.27 27.71
C ALA A 133 0.92 -4.35 27.45
N GLY A 134 -0.14 -3.99 26.71
CA GLY A 134 -1.14 -4.97 26.28
C GLY A 134 -0.52 -6.14 25.51
N LEU A 135 0.54 -5.87 24.74
CA LEU A 135 1.28 -6.89 23.99
C LEU A 135 1.91 -7.98 24.87
N TYR A 136 2.23 -7.68 26.14
CA TYR A 136 2.76 -8.67 27.09
C TYR A 136 1.65 -9.54 27.71
N PHE A 137 0.40 -9.08 27.73
CA PHE A 137 -0.69 -9.73 28.44
C PHE A 137 -0.88 -11.23 28.14
N PRO A 138 -0.74 -11.72 26.88
CA PRO A 138 -0.86 -13.14 26.60
C PRO A 138 0.15 -14.00 27.38
N PHE A 139 1.36 -13.49 27.64
CA PHE A 139 2.44 -14.23 28.29
C PHE A 139 2.15 -14.64 29.74
N TYR A 140 1.18 -14.00 30.42
CA TYR A 140 0.73 -14.44 31.74
C TYR A 140 0.04 -15.81 31.73
N PHE A 141 -0.36 -16.30 30.55
CA PHE A 141 -1.16 -17.51 30.40
C PHE A 141 -0.57 -18.53 29.43
N LEU A 142 0.57 -18.22 28.79
CA LEU A 142 1.23 -19.12 27.84
C LEU A 142 2.00 -20.20 28.58
N GLU A 143 1.75 -21.45 28.20
CA GLU A 143 2.57 -22.58 28.60
C GLU A 143 3.90 -22.59 27.82
N GLU A 144 4.89 -23.36 28.28
CA GLU A 144 6.22 -23.38 27.64
C GLU A 144 6.20 -23.85 26.17
N ASN A 145 5.26 -24.72 25.80
CA ASN A 145 5.05 -25.19 24.43
C ASN A 145 4.18 -24.24 23.57
N GLU A 146 3.61 -23.18 24.13
CA GLU A 146 2.82 -22.19 23.39
C GLU A 146 3.63 -20.92 23.05
N LYS A 147 4.95 -20.97 23.25
CA LYS A 147 5.88 -19.85 23.03
C LYS A 147 7.26 -20.34 22.55
N ASP A 148 7.30 -21.44 21.81
CA ASP A 148 8.55 -21.93 21.23
C ASP A 148 8.99 -21.03 20.08
N THR A 149 8.05 -20.60 19.24
CA THR A 149 8.34 -19.77 18.06
C THR A 149 7.43 -18.56 17.95
N ALA A 150 8.04 -17.39 17.73
CA ALA A 150 7.33 -16.16 17.40
C ALA A 150 7.78 -15.59 16.05
N LEU A 151 6.81 -15.10 15.28
CA LEU A 151 7.01 -14.22 14.14
C LEU A 151 6.58 -12.81 14.52
N ILE A 152 7.41 -11.82 14.20
CA ILE A 152 7.08 -10.40 14.34
C ILE A 152 7.12 -9.77 12.96
N ILE A 153 6.03 -9.13 12.55
CA ILE A 153 5.93 -8.41 11.27
C ILE A 153 6.05 -6.92 11.53
N GLY A 154 7.10 -6.29 10.99
CA GLY A 154 7.41 -4.88 11.19
C GLY A 154 7.95 -4.58 12.60
N PRO A 155 9.09 -5.18 13.03
CA PRO A 155 9.62 -5.00 14.38
C PRO A 155 10.05 -3.57 14.70
N GLY A 156 10.27 -2.71 13.71
CA GLY A 156 10.62 -1.31 13.92
C GLY A 156 11.84 -1.14 14.85
N GLY A 157 11.66 -0.37 15.93
CA GLY A 157 12.65 -0.16 16.99
C GLY A 157 12.78 -1.31 18.01
N GLY A 158 12.13 -2.44 17.78
CA GLY A 158 12.36 -3.68 18.54
C GLY A 158 11.49 -3.88 19.77
N TYR A 159 10.40 -3.11 19.92
CA TYR A 159 9.48 -3.25 21.06
C TYR A 159 8.91 -4.66 21.18
N ASP A 160 8.39 -5.20 20.08
CA ASP A 160 7.81 -6.55 20.03
C ASP A 160 8.85 -7.65 20.26
N ILE A 161 10.08 -7.44 19.75
CA ILE A 161 11.20 -8.36 19.98
C ILE A 161 11.51 -8.39 21.48
N ALA A 162 11.53 -7.23 22.14
CA ALA A 162 11.76 -7.13 23.56
C ALA A 162 10.64 -7.79 24.37
N ILE A 163 9.37 -7.58 24.00
CA ILE A 163 8.22 -8.26 24.61
C ILE A 163 8.34 -9.78 24.50
N ALA A 164 8.55 -10.31 23.28
CA ALA A 164 8.65 -11.75 23.04
C ALA A 164 9.87 -12.36 23.77
N TYR A 165 10.99 -11.65 23.81
CA TYR A 165 12.20 -12.07 24.52
C TYR A 165 11.99 -12.11 26.04
N LEU A 166 11.37 -11.08 26.63
CA LEU A 166 11.02 -11.04 28.06
C LEU A 166 9.94 -12.06 28.43
N GLY A 167 9.07 -12.40 27.47
CA GLY A 167 8.13 -13.50 27.55
C GLY A 167 8.76 -14.90 27.50
N ARG A 168 10.09 -14.97 27.35
CA ARG A 168 10.91 -16.19 27.25
C ARG A 168 10.57 -17.04 26.02
N THR A 169 10.22 -16.41 24.92
CA THR A 169 10.01 -17.11 23.64
C THR A 169 11.33 -17.75 23.18
N LYS A 170 11.32 -19.04 22.83
CA LYS A 170 12.57 -19.77 22.52
C LYS A 170 13.23 -19.32 21.23
N PHE A 171 12.47 -19.01 20.19
CA PHE A 171 12.96 -18.51 18.91
C PHE A 171 12.07 -17.38 18.37
N ILE A 172 12.69 -16.28 17.98
CA ILE A 172 12.01 -15.07 17.50
C ILE A 172 12.55 -14.77 16.10
N GLU A 173 11.67 -14.82 15.11
CA GLU A 173 11.92 -14.31 13.77
C GLU A 173 11.20 -12.97 13.61
N ALA A 174 11.91 -11.94 13.16
CA ALA A 174 11.37 -10.61 12.95
C ALA A 174 11.60 -10.18 11.50
N VAL A 175 10.54 -9.79 10.81
CA VAL A 175 10.55 -9.49 9.37
C VAL A 175 10.26 -8.01 9.19
N GLU A 176 11.23 -7.29 8.63
CA GLU A 176 11.16 -5.86 8.37
C GLU A 176 11.34 -5.60 6.88
N VAL A 177 10.43 -4.85 6.27
CA VAL A 177 10.47 -4.56 4.83
C VAL A 177 11.53 -3.50 4.51
N ASN A 178 11.80 -2.57 5.44
CA ASN A 178 12.76 -1.50 5.23
C ASN A 178 14.19 -1.91 5.69
N PRO A 179 15.14 -2.16 4.77
CA PRO A 179 16.51 -2.55 5.13
C PRO A 179 17.24 -1.50 5.98
N THR A 180 16.87 -0.22 5.86
CA THR A 180 17.52 0.85 6.62
C THR A 180 17.20 0.75 8.10
N PHE A 181 15.96 0.39 8.48
CA PHE A 181 15.58 0.17 9.87
C PHE A 181 16.41 -0.97 10.46
N VAL A 182 16.51 -2.10 9.76
CA VAL A 182 17.33 -3.23 10.20
C VAL A 182 18.80 -2.83 10.36
N ASN A 183 19.36 -2.07 9.42
CA ASN A 183 20.75 -1.62 9.48
C ASN A 183 20.99 -0.69 10.68
N PHE A 184 20.12 0.29 10.90
CA PHE A 184 20.22 1.19 12.05
C PHE A 184 20.10 0.42 13.36
N MET A 185 19.19 -0.54 13.46
CA MET A 185 19.02 -1.33 14.67
C MET A 185 20.18 -2.29 14.93
N LYS A 186 20.81 -2.85 13.89
CA LYS A 186 22.05 -3.62 14.05
C LYS A 186 23.22 -2.77 14.56
N GLU A 187 23.30 -1.51 14.13
CA GLU A 187 24.37 -0.58 14.50
C GLU A 187 24.15 0.06 15.90
N TYR A 188 22.94 0.56 16.16
CA TYR A 188 22.61 1.36 17.34
C TYR A 188 21.82 0.62 18.42
N ASN A 189 21.33 -0.59 18.14
CA ASN A 189 20.70 -1.47 19.13
C ASN A 189 21.07 -2.96 18.94
N PRO A 190 22.37 -3.29 18.93
CA PRO A 190 22.81 -4.68 18.79
C PRO A 190 22.27 -5.55 19.93
N SER A 191 21.96 -4.97 21.09
CA SER A 191 21.42 -5.68 22.26
C SER A 191 20.11 -6.42 21.98
N THR A 192 19.27 -5.89 21.09
CA THR A 192 17.96 -6.46 20.73
C THR A 192 18.02 -7.21 19.40
N PHE A 193 18.85 -6.79 18.44
CA PHE A 193 18.83 -7.30 17.05
C PHE A 193 19.95 -8.28 16.69
N VAL A 194 21.09 -8.25 17.39
CA VAL A 194 22.30 -9.02 16.99
C VAL A 194 22.81 -9.92 18.10
N ASN A 195 22.82 -9.41 19.33
CA ASN A 195 23.48 -10.05 20.47
C ASN A 195 22.67 -11.23 21.05
N LYS A 196 21.45 -11.46 20.58
CA LYS A 196 20.56 -12.53 21.04
C LYS A 196 20.57 -13.68 20.02
N LYS A 197 21.11 -14.84 20.42
CA LYS A 197 21.22 -16.02 19.55
C LYS A 197 19.86 -16.56 19.08
N ASN A 198 18.80 -16.31 19.86
CA ASN A 198 17.44 -16.73 19.55
C ASN A 198 16.63 -15.70 18.76
N VAL A 199 17.22 -14.56 18.36
CA VAL A 199 16.55 -13.55 17.55
C VAL A 199 17.16 -13.52 16.15
N LYS A 200 16.33 -13.65 15.13
CA LYS A 200 16.73 -13.55 13.73
C LYS A 200 15.91 -12.47 13.03
N VAL A 201 16.59 -11.45 12.51
CA VAL A 201 15.96 -10.35 11.78
C VAL A 201 16.20 -10.52 10.28
N ILE A 202 15.11 -10.49 9.52
CA ILE A 202 15.06 -10.78 8.08
C ILE A 202 14.52 -9.55 7.36
N VAL A 203 15.16 -9.18 6.24
CA VAL A 203 14.68 -8.09 5.38
C VAL A 203 13.79 -8.68 4.29
N GLN A 204 12.48 -8.56 4.43
CA GLN A 204 11.47 -9.04 3.48
C GLN A 204 10.11 -8.40 3.77
N GLU A 205 9.16 -8.46 2.83
CA GLU A 205 7.75 -8.13 3.10
C GLU A 205 7.11 -9.20 4.00
N GLY A 206 6.39 -8.76 5.03
CA GLY A 206 5.93 -9.59 6.12
C GLY A 206 4.93 -10.67 5.71
N ARG A 207 3.93 -10.33 4.90
CA ARG A 207 2.91 -11.30 4.49
C ARG A 207 3.45 -12.29 3.45
N ASN A 208 4.28 -11.85 2.51
CA ASN A 208 4.93 -12.74 1.56
C ASN A 208 5.87 -13.74 2.26
N TYR A 209 6.52 -13.33 3.35
CA TYR A 209 7.25 -14.25 4.20
C TYR A 209 6.34 -15.31 4.85
N VAL A 210 5.20 -14.88 5.41
CA VAL A 210 4.21 -15.75 6.07
C VAL A 210 3.68 -16.85 5.14
N LYS A 211 3.40 -16.55 3.87
CA LYS A 211 2.82 -17.51 2.90
C LYS A 211 3.60 -18.82 2.79
N SER A 212 4.90 -18.80 3.06
CA SER A 212 5.78 -19.99 3.02
C SER A 212 5.93 -20.73 4.36
N ALA A 213 5.36 -20.23 5.45
CA ALA A 213 5.67 -20.63 6.82
C ALA A 213 4.55 -21.45 7.51
N LYS A 214 3.97 -22.41 6.80
CA LYS A 214 2.83 -23.22 7.30
C LYS A 214 3.15 -23.94 8.62
N GLY A 215 2.30 -23.72 9.63
CA GLY A 215 2.37 -24.40 10.93
C GLY A 215 3.66 -24.16 11.73
N LYS A 216 4.34 -23.04 11.51
CA LYS A 216 5.68 -22.76 12.06
C LYS A 216 5.67 -21.97 13.38
N TYR A 217 4.65 -21.14 13.62
CA TYR A 217 4.68 -20.15 14.71
C TYR A 217 3.61 -20.39 15.78
N ASP A 218 3.99 -20.27 17.05
CA ASP A 218 3.02 -20.20 18.15
C ASP A 218 2.44 -18.79 18.31
N LEU A 219 3.26 -17.78 18.05
CA LEU A 219 2.89 -16.37 18.20
C LEU A 219 3.17 -15.62 16.90
N ILE A 220 2.20 -14.84 16.41
CA ILE A 220 2.42 -13.88 15.33
C ILE A 220 2.05 -12.49 15.85
N PHE A 221 3.01 -11.57 15.87
CA PHE A 221 2.84 -10.20 16.35
C PHE A 221 2.74 -9.23 15.18
N LEU A 222 1.73 -8.37 15.24
CA LEU A 222 1.59 -7.20 14.38
C LEU A 222 1.29 -5.97 15.27
N THR A 223 2.32 -5.22 15.62
CA THR A 223 2.18 -3.97 16.38
C THR A 223 2.14 -2.79 15.44
N ILE A 224 0.98 -2.61 14.80
CA ILE A 224 0.72 -1.48 13.90
C ILE A 224 1.80 -1.32 12.79
N PRO A 225 2.11 -2.38 12.00
CA PRO A 225 3.03 -2.23 10.88
C PRO A 225 2.42 -1.30 9.82
N ILE A 226 2.87 -0.04 9.81
CA ILE A 226 2.46 0.99 8.87
C ILE A 226 3.68 1.72 8.31
N THR A 227 3.69 1.92 6.99
CA THR A 227 4.62 2.86 6.36
C THR A 227 3.85 4.13 6.02
N LYS A 228 4.17 5.24 6.68
CA LYS A 228 3.62 6.57 6.38
C LYS A 228 4.62 7.33 5.51
N GLY A 229 4.48 7.26 4.18
CA GLY A 229 5.43 7.87 3.25
C GLY A 229 5.46 9.42 3.26
N VAL A 230 6.20 10.00 2.31
CA VAL A 230 6.46 11.46 2.13
C VAL A 230 5.22 12.37 2.18
N ARG A 231 4.01 11.85 1.89
CA ARG A 231 2.78 12.63 1.75
C ARG A 231 2.19 13.08 3.12
N THR A 232 1.27 14.05 3.11
CA THR A 232 0.46 14.46 4.28
C THR A 232 -0.46 13.31 4.72
N ASN A 233 -0.99 13.34 5.96
CA ASN A 233 -1.85 12.24 6.43
C ASN A 233 -3.15 12.12 5.62
N ASP A 234 -3.53 13.15 4.86
CA ASP A 234 -4.71 13.18 3.97
C ASP A 234 -4.80 12.02 2.97
N PHE A 235 -3.69 11.29 2.73
CA PHE A 235 -3.62 10.15 1.82
C PHE A 235 -3.38 8.79 2.51
N ILE A 236 -3.37 8.72 3.85
CA ILE A 236 -3.29 7.43 4.57
C ILE A 236 -4.53 6.58 4.27
N ASN A 237 -5.71 7.20 4.12
CA ASN A 237 -6.94 6.53 3.71
C ASN A 237 -6.85 5.89 2.30
N LEU A 238 -5.95 6.36 1.45
CA LEU A 238 -5.72 5.83 0.10
C LEU A 238 -4.47 4.94 0.01
N THR A 239 -3.84 4.63 1.14
CA THR A 239 -2.68 3.75 1.19
C THR A 239 -3.15 2.30 1.29
N GLU A 240 -2.72 1.48 0.33
CA GLU A 240 -2.97 0.03 0.35
C GLU A 240 -2.18 -0.63 1.48
N ASN A 241 -2.85 -1.46 2.28
CA ASN A 241 -2.24 -2.26 3.32
C ASN A 241 -2.75 -3.71 3.27
N TYR A 242 -1.93 -4.57 2.68
CA TYR A 242 -2.19 -6.00 2.52
C TYR A 242 -1.93 -6.82 3.79
N LEU A 243 -1.42 -6.22 4.88
CA LEU A 243 -1.19 -6.92 6.15
C LEU A 243 -2.48 -7.09 6.97
N PHE A 244 -3.52 -6.31 6.67
CA PHE A 244 -4.77 -6.26 7.42
C PHE A 244 -6.00 -6.59 6.54
N THR A 245 -5.87 -7.56 5.65
CA THR A 245 -6.98 -8.09 4.83
C THR A 245 -7.50 -9.42 5.38
N VAL A 246 -8.70 -9.81 4.93
CA VAL A 246 -9.28 -11.14 5.19
C VAL A 246 -8.31 -12.24 4.77
N GLU A 247 -7.69 -12.11 3.61
CA GLU A 247 -6.72 -13.07 3.07
C GLU A 247 -5.43 -13.10 3.91
N ALA A 248 -4.97 -11.96 4.43
CA ALA A 248 -3.82 -11.90 5.33
C ALA A 248 -4.08 -12.66 6.65
N LEU A 249 -5.27 -12.49 7.25
CA LEU A 249 -5.67 -13.26 8.43
C LEU A 249 -5.64 -14.78 8.15
N GLN A 250 -6.10 -15.20 6.96
CA GLN A 250 -6.05 -16.59 6.55
C GLN A 250 -4.60 -17.10 6.44
N ASP A 251 -3.70 -16.31 5.84
CA ASP A 251 -2.26 -16.62 5.75
C ASP A 251 -1.64 -16.77 7.15
N TYR A 252 -1.95 -15.85 8.08
CA TYR A 252 -1.46 -15.91 9.45
C TYR A 252 -1.97 -17.17 10.18
N LEU A 253 -3.26 -17.49 10.09
CA LEU A 253 -3.83 -18.70 10.71
C LEU A 253 -3.23 -19.99 10.14
N TYR A 254 -2.87 -20.02 8.85
CA TYR A 254 -2.16 -21.14 8.25
C TYR A 254 -0.71 -21.27 8.74
N ALA A 255 -0.05 -20.15 9.02
CA ALA A 255 1.30 -20.15 9.58
C ALA A 255 1.36 -20.54 11.07
N LEU A 256 0.23 -20.47 11.78
CA LEU A 256 0.15 -20.83 13.19
C LEU A 256 0.18 -22.36 13.44
N THR A 257 0.84 -22.74 14.53
CA THR A 257 0.68 -24.05 15.17
C THR A 257 -0.77 -24.23 15.65
N GLU A 258 -1.15 -25.45 16.04
CA GLU A 258 -2.52 -25.75 16.48
C GLU A 258 -2.95 -24.96 17.73
N GLU A 259 -2.01 -24.65 18.61
CA GLU A 259 -2.25 -23.82 19.81
C GLU A 259 -1.86 -22.35 19.59
N GLY A 260 -1.44 -21.99 18.37
CA GLY A 260 -0.92 -20.67 18.06
C GLY A 260 -1.96 -19.56 18.07
N ARG A 261 -1.49 -18.32 18.18
CA ARG A 261 -2.32 -17.10 18.18
C ARG A 261 -1.67 -15.92 17.48
N ILE A 262 -2.51 -15.10 16.86
CA ILE A 262 -2.16 -13.79 16.31
C ILE A 262 -2.42 -12.74 17.38
N ILE A 263 -1.52 -11.78 17.52
CA ILE A 263 -1.60 -10.71 18.51
C ILE A 263 -1.43 -9.39 17.76
N PHE A 264 -2.54 -8.68 17.59
CA PHE A 264 -2.58 -7.35 16.97
C PHE A 264 -2.56 -6.29 18.06
N THR A 265 -1.63 -5.33 17.95
CA THR A 265 -1.79 -4.02 18.62
C THR A 265 -2.27 -3.03 17.57
N LEU A 266 -3.29 -2.25 17.89
CA LEU A 266 -4.00 -1.35 16.97
C LEU A 266 -4.07 0.05 17.57
N HIS A 267 -4.25 1.12 16.79
CA HIS A 267 -4.24 2.48 17.35
C HIS A 267 -5.51 2.80 18.16
N ASN A 268 -6.66 2.31 17.71
CA ASN A 268 -7.97 2.76 18.18
C ASN A 268 -9.06 1.68 18.03
N ARG A 269 -10.27 2.07 18.38
CA ARG A 269 -11.46 1.22 18.38
C ARG A 269 -11.90 0.80 16.98
N GLU A 270 -11.78 1.70 16.01
CA GLU A 270 -12.19 1.49 14.62
C GLU A 270 -11.35 0.38 13.97
N GLU A 271 -10.04 0.38 14.24
CA GLU A 271 -9.14 -0.68 13.77
C GLU A 271 -9.48 -2.05 14.39
N VAL A 272 -9.83 -2.08 15.69
CA VAL A 272 -10.31 -3.32 16.35
C VAL A 272 -11.54 -3.86 15.65
N TYR A 273 -12.52 -3.00 15.36
CA TYR A 273 -13.71 -3.40 14.60
C TYR A 273 -13.39 -3.93 13.22
N ARG A 274 -12.43 -3.34 12.50
CA ARG A 274 -12.03 -3.82 11.18
C ARG A 274 -11.29 -5.15 11.22
N VAL A 275 -10.39 -5.37 12.18
CA VAL A 275 -9.75 -6.68 12.35
C VAL A 275 -10.78 -7.76 12.67
N ILE A 276 -11.73 -7.45 13.56
CA ILE A 276 -12.80 -8.39 13.89
C ILE A 276 -13.73 -8.61 12.69
N SER A 277 -14.14 -7.57 11.96
CA SER A 277 -15.00 -7.71 10.79
C SER A 277 -14.33 -8.54 9.68
N ASN A 278 -13.02 -8.37 9.47
CA ASN A 278 -12.23 -9.23 8.59
C ASN A 278 -12.24 -10.69 9.06
N TYR A 279 -12.10 -10.93 10.36
CA TYR A 279 -12.10 -12.28 10.91
C TYR A 279 -13.46 -12.96 10.81
N LEU A 280 -14.56 -12.23 11.03
CA LEU A 280 -15.93 -12.74 10.83
C LEU A 280 -16.18 -13.09 9.36
N GLU A 281 -15.79 -12.21 8.43
CA GLU A 281 -15.89 -12.46 6.99
C GLU A 281 -15.07 -13.68 6.58
N LEU A 282 -13.90 -13.90 7.19
CA LEU A 282 -13.11 -15.11 6.95
C LEU A 282 -13.86 -16.38 7.37
N TRP A 283 -14.50 -16.38 8.54
CA TRP A 283 -15.32 -17.50 9.01
C TRP A 283 -16.48 -17.78 8.07
N LYS A 284 -17.17 -16.73 7.63
CA LYS A 284 -18.27 -16.80 6.67
C LYS A 284 -17.83 -17.41 5.34
N ARG A 285 -16.70 -16.96 4.77
CA ARG A 285 -16.14 -17.53 3.52
C ARG A 285 -15.78 -19.01 3.65
N ASN A 286 -15.39 -19.43 4.85
CA ASN A 286 -15.11 -20.83 5.18
C ASN A 286 -16.37 -21.64 5.53
N GLY A 287 -17.57 -21.10 5.30
CA GLY A 287 -18.85 -21.78 5.53
C GLY A 287 -19.17 -22.00 7.02
N ARG A 288 -18.58 -21.22 7.92
CA ARG A 288 -18.80 -21.30 9.37
C ARG A 288 -19.65 -20.14 9.87
N ASN A 289 -20.27 -20.31 11.04
CA ASN A 289 -21.05 -19.26 11.67
C ASN A 289 -20.12 -18.14 12.20
N GLU A 290 -20.45 -16.88 11.89
CA GLU A 290 -19.67 -15.71 12.30
C GLU A 290 -19.60 -15.58 13.84
N THR A 291 -20.70 -15.86 14.56
CA THR A 291 -20.71 -15.71 16.03
C THR A 291 -19.76 -16.66 16.74
N ASP A 292 -19.51 -17.85 16.16
CA ASP A 292 -18.60 -18.84 16.73
C ASP A 292 -17.13 -18.36 16.69
N ALA A 293 -16.81 -17.42 15.80
CA ALA A 293 -15.48 -16.82 15.71
C ALA A 293 -15.08 -16.10 17.01
N PHE A 294 -16.05 -15.56 17.75
CA PHE A 294 -15.77 -14.89 19.02
C PHE A 294 -15.21 -15.82 20.10
N ASN A 295 -15.47 -17.13 20.00
CA ASN A 295 -14.87 -18.12 20.90
C ASN A 295 -13.36 -18.23 20.74
N ASN A 296 -12.82 -17.75 19.62
CA ASN A 296 -11.40 -17.82 19.27
C ASN A 296 -10.66 -16.51 19.57
N LEU A 297 -11.31 -15.47 20.07
CA LEU A 297 -10.66 -14.17 20.29
C LEU A 297 -11.00 -13.54 21.63
N TYR A 298 -10.14 -12.63 22.08
CA TYR A 298 -10.46 -11.66 23.13
C TYR A 298 -9.81 -10.32 22.80
N VAL A 299 -10.32 -9.25 23.41
CA VAL A 299 -9.79 -7.89 23.24
C VAL A 299 -9.52 -7.28 24.61
N ILE A 300 -8.37 -6.65 24.75
CA ILE A 300 -7.99 -5.87 25.92
C ILE A 300 -7.66 -4.44 25.51
N ASP A 301 -7.96 -3.50 26.38
CA ASP A 301 -7.71 -2.08 26.13
C ASP A 301 -7.53 -1.30 27.43
N LYS A 302 -6.51 -0.46 27.46
CA LYS A 302 -6.19 0.46 28.56
C LYS A 302 -6.47 1.93 28.21
N GLY A 303 -7.26 2.17 27.17
CA GLY A 303 -7.62 3.48 26.63
C GLY A 303 -6.70 3.97 25.51
N MET A 304 -5.67 3.20 25.15
CA MET A 304 -4.77 3.44 24.03
C MET A 304 -4.12 2.12 23.64
N ASN A 305 -3.87 1.95 22.34
CA ASN A 305 -3.22 0.77 21.79
C ASN A 305 -3.94 -0.56 22.14
N PRO A 306 -5.26 -0.69 21.86
CA PRO A 306 -5.99 -1.93 22.12
C PRO A 306 -5.32 -3.14 21.46
N VAL A 307 -5.42 -4.29 22.12
CA VAL A 307 -4.83 -5.55 21.66
C VAL A 307 -5.92 -6.58 21.39
N VAL A 308 -5.95 -7.09 20.15
CA VAL A 308 -6.81 -8.19 19.73
C VAL A 308 -5.97 -9.46 19.65
N VAL A 309 -6.40 -10.50 20.36
CA VAL A 309 -5.75 -11.81 20.32
C VAL A 309 -6.68 -12.81 19.68
N ILE A 310 -6.24 -13.46 18.60
CA ILE A 310 -6.99 -14.48 17.86
C ILE A 310 -6.23 -15.80 17.94
N LYS A 311 -6.80 -16.79 18.63
CA LYS A 311 -6.25 -18.16 18.73
C LYS A 311 -6.81 -19.04 17.60
N LYS A 312 -5.99 -19.95 17.07
CA LYS A 312 -6.40 -20.87 16.00
C LYS A 312 -7.55 -21.80 16.44
N LYS A 313 -7.51 -22.26 17.69
CA LYS A 313 -8.56 -23.02 18.37
C LYS A 313 -9.34 -22.17 19.37
N PRO A 314 -10.60 -22.52 19.67
CA PRO A 314 -11.41 -21.79 20.64
C PRO A 314 -10.77 -21.80 22.03
N PHE A 315 -10.96 -20.70 22.76
CA PHE A 315 -10.66 -20.65 24.18
C PHE A 315 -11.69 -21.49 24.98
N THR A 316 -11.31 -21.89 26.19
CA THR A 316 -12.22 -22.52 27.15
C THR A 316 -12.69 -21.49 28.18
N GLU A 317 -13.89 -21.69 28.74
CA GLU A 317 -14.46 -20.77 29.75
C GLU A 317 -13.51 -20.56 30.93
N LYS A 318 -12.91 -21.64 31.45
CA LYS A 318 -11.93 -21.59 32.56
C LYS A 318 -10.73 -20.71 32.22
N ASN A 319 -10.24 -20.78 30.98
CA ASN A 319 -9.10 -20.01 30.52
C ASN A 319 -9.45 -18.53 30.33
N ILE A 320 -10.66 -18.23 29.88
CA ILE A 320 -11.12 -16.84 29.72
C ILE A 320 -11.42 -16.19 31.07
N TYR A 321 -12.03 -16.90 32.02
CA TYR A 321 -12.29 -16.35 33.36
C TYR A 321 -11.03 -15.80 34.03
N LYS A 322 -9.92 -16.55 33.96
CA LYS A 322 -8.62 -16.10 34.48
C LYS A 322 -8.08 -14.86 33.76
N ARG A 323 -8.27 -14.78 32.44
CA ARG A 323 -7.85 -13.63 31.63
C ARG A 323 -8.66 -12.39 31.98
N HIS A 324 -9.98 -12.52 32.03
CA HIS A 324 -10.85 -11.41 32.41
C HIS A 324 -10.51 -10.87 33.81
N LEU A 325 -10.31 -11.74 34.80
CA LEU A 325 -9.92 -11.33 36.15
C LEU A 325 -8.61 -10.53 36.17
N LEU A 326 -7.56 -11.04 35.51
CA LEU A 326 -6.27 -10.35 35.47
C LEU A 326 -6.36 -9.04 34.67
N SER A 327 -7.16 -9.02 33.60
CA SER A 327 -7.42 -7.81 32.81
C SER A 327 -7.97 -6.70 33.69
N HIS A 328 -8.96 -7.01 34.53
CA HIS A 328 -9.51 -6.05 35.49
C HIS A 328 -8.45 -5.56 36.50
N GLN A 329 -7.66 -6.48 37.07
CA GLN A 329 -6.60 -6.14 38.03
C GLN A 329 -5.53 -5.22 37.44
N LEU A 330 -5.23 -5.38 36.16
CA LEU A 330 -4.23 -4.58 35.44
C LEU A 330 -4.83 -3.37 34.69
N ASN A 331 -6.15 -3.15 34.78
CA ASN A 331 -6.91 -2.10 34.09
C ASN A 331 -6.86 -2.20 32.56
N PHE A 332 -6.87 -3.41 32.01
CA PHE A 332 -6.96 -3.72 30.58
C PHE A 332 -8.43 -3.84 30.08
N ASP A 333 -9.37 -3.36 30.87
CA ASP A 333 -10.81 -3.34 30.63
C ASP A 333 -11.38 -1.91 30.59
N LYS A 334 -10.53 -0.91 30.29
CA LYS A 334 -10.91 0.52 30.34
C LYS A 334 -11.40 1.10 29.01
N GLY A 335 -11.25 0.36 27.91
CA GLY A 335 -11.70 0.79 26.59
C GLY A 335 -12.47 -0.31 25.86
N ILE A 336 -12.11 -0.58 24.60
CA ILE A 336 -12.73 -1.66 23.82
C ILE A 336 -12.25 -3.03 24.33
N SER A 337 -12.91 -3.54 25.35
CA SER A 337 -12.62 -4.87 25.90
C SER A 337 -13.72 -5.87 25.59
N PHE A 338 -13.33 -7.12 25.39
CA PHE A 338 -14.25 -8.23 25.13
C PHE A 338 -13.61 -9.56 25.53
N PHE A 339 -14.37 -10.41 26.23
CA PHE A 339 -13.97 -11.76 26.61
C PHE A 339 -15.12 -12.75 26.37
N PRO A 340 -14.93 -13.82 25.57
CA PRO A 340 -16.00 -14.76 25.29
C PRO A 340 -16.41 -15.56 26.54
N TYR A 341 -17.63 -16.08 26.55
CA TYR A 341 -18.22 -16.82 27.70
C TYR A 341 -18.45 -16.02 28.99
N ILE A 342 -18.06 -14.75 29.06
CA ILE A 342 -18.37 -13.87 30.19
C ILE A 342 -19.65 -13.10 29.89
N LYS A 343 -20.62 -13.16 30.80
CA LYS A 343 -21.88 -12.41 30.66
C LYS A 343 -21.63 -10.92 30.91
N GLN A 344 -22.20 -10.07 30.04
CA GLN A 344 -22.15 -8.62 30.21
C GLN A 344 -22.84 -8.21 31.52
N ILE A 345 -22.19 -7.33 32.28
CA ILE A 345 -22.81 -6.62 33.40
C ILE A 345 -22.96 -5.16 32.98
N GLN A 346 -24.14 -4.62 33.23
CA GLN A 346 -24.47 -3.22 33.00
C GLN A 346 -25.00 -2.59 34.29
N ILE A 347 -24.60 -1.35 34.55
CA ILE A 347 -25.08 -0.53 35.65
C ILE A 347 -25.74 0.69 35.04
N ASP A 348 -27.06 0.75 35.15
CA ASP A 348 -27.87 1.90 34.77
C ASP A 348 -28.50 2.51 36.03
N LYS A 349 -27.93 3.61 36.53
CA LYS A 349 -28.40 4.27 37.75
C LYS A 349 -28.65 5.75 37.53
N LYS A 350 -29.87 6.21 37.83
CA LYS A 350 -30.19 7.62 37.99
C LYS A 350 -29.66 8.10 39.35
N LEU A 351 -28.73 9.03 39.33
CA LEU A 351 -28.18 9.70 40.49
C LEU A 351 -29.16 10.78 40.99
N SER A 352 -29.13 11.07 42.29
CA SER A 352 -30.03 12.02 42.95
C SER A 352 -29.97 13.44 42.40
N ASN A 353 -28.90 13.79 41.68
CA ASN A 353 -28.69 15.07 41.01
C ASN A 353 -29.19 15.08 39.55
N GLY A 354 -29.92 14.04 39.11
CA GLY A 354 -30.45 13.92 37.76
C GLY A 354 -29.48 13.35 36.73
N LEU A 355 -28.23 13.04 37.10
CA LEU A 355 -27.27 12.40 36.20
C LEU A 355 -27.60 10.91 36.02
N GLU A 356 -27.57 10.42 34.77
CA GLU A 356 -27.63 8.99 34.47
C GLU A 356 -26.22 8.41 34.39
N LEU A 357 -25.87 7.50 35.29
CA LEU A 357 -24.67 6.68 35.19
C LEU A 357 -25.02 5.42 34.42
N ARG A 358 -24.50 5.31 33.20
CA ARG A 358 -24.53 4.09 32.39
C ARG A 358 -23.12 3.56 32.26
N TRP A 359 -22.88 2.38 32.79
CA TRP A 359 -21.60 1.69 32.68
C TRP A 359 -21.84 0.27 32.20
N GLU A 360 -21.02 -0.17 31.26
CA GLU A 360 -21.07 -1.51 30.68
C GLU A 360 -19.67 -2.13 30.79
N MET A 361 -19.61 -3.42 31.14
CA MET A 361 -18.34 -4.12 31.36
C MET A 361 -17.51 -4.25 30.08
N PHE A 362 -18.13 -4.72 29.00
CA PHE A 362 -17.51 -4.85 27.68
C PHE A 362 -18.05 -3.82 26.71
N ASP A 363 -17.34 -3.68 25.59
CA ASP A 363 -17.83 -2.85 24.48
C ASP A 363 -19.20 -3.34 23.98
N LYS A 364 -20.19 -2.44 24.07
CA LYS A 364 -21.58 -2.69 23.70
C LYS A 364 -21.74 -3.21 22.28
N ILE A 365 -20.97 -2.62 21.35
CA ILE A 365 -21.09 -2.93 19.93
C ILE A 365 -20.60 -4.35 19.69
N LEU A 366 -19.43 -4.70 20.22
CA LEU A 366 -18.93 -6.08 20.14
C LEU A 366 -19.90 -7.08 20.78
N TYR A 367 -20.43 -6.75 21.96
CA TYR A 367 -21.38 -7.63 22.64
C TYR A 367 -22.67 -7.85 21.83
N ASN A 368 -23.22 -6.80 21.24
CA ASN A 368 -24.40 -6.89 20.38
C ASN A 368 -24.12 -7.69 19.10
N VAL A 369 -22.91 -7.59 18.54
CA VAL A 369 -22.50 -8.40 17.38
C VAL A 369 -22.42 -9.88 17.75
N VAL A 370 -21.86 -10.23 18.91
CA VAL A 370 -21.78 -11.61 19.42
C VAL A 370 -23.17 -12.22 19.59
N ASN A 371 -24.13 -11.44 20.09
CA ASN A 371 -25.53 -11.89 20.27
C ASN A 371 -26.34 -11.93 18.97
N GLY A 372 -25.75 -11.53 17.83
CA GLY A 372 -26.45 -11.45 16.54
C GLY A 372 -27.46 -10.29 16.44
N GLU A 373 -27.43 -9.33 17.38
CA GLU A 373 -28.31 -8.16 17.39
C GLU A 373 -27.87 -7.09 16.38
N LEU A 374 -26.58 -7.08 16.02
CA LEU A 374 -25.98 -6.12 15.11
C LEU A 374 -24.95 -6.79 14.21
N THR A 375 -24.91 -6.43 12.93
CA THR A 375 -23.80 -6.81 12.03
C THR A 375 -22.89 -5.62 11.76
N PHE A 376 -21.62 -5.85 11.39
CA PHE A 376 -20.73 -4.75 11.01
C PHE A 376 -21.26 -3.94 9.82
N ASN A 377 -21.99 -4.56 8.88
CA ASN A 377 -22.68 -3.83 7.81
C ASN A 377 -23.74 -2.85 8.35
N GLN A 378 -24.55 -3.29 9.32
CA GLN A 378 -25.54 -2.42 9.97
C GLN A 378 -24.87 -1.33 10.82
N LEU A 379 -23.77 -1.66 11.50
CA LEU A 379 -22.99 -0.69 12.26
C LEU A 379 -22.40 0.38 11.35
N THR A 380 -21.80 -0.01 10.22
CA THR A 380 -21.27 0.89 9.20
C THR A 380 -22.31 1.93 8.76
N GLN A 381 -23.54 1.48 8.51
CA GLN A 381 -24.66 2.36 8.12
C GLN A 381 -25.11 3.27 9.27
N LYS A 382 -25.22 2.76 10.49
CA LYS A 382 -25.69 3.52 11.67
C LYS A 382 -24.67 4.55 12.15
N ALA A 383 -23.38 4.23 12.09
CA ALA A 383 -22.29 5.07 12.59
C ALA A 383 -21.72 6.02 11.53
N SER A 384 -22.16 5.89 10.27
CA SER A 384 -21.66 6.68 9.13
C SER A 384 -20.15 6.58 8.92
N ILE A 385 -19.54 5.45 9.29
CA ILE A 385 -18.11 5.14 9.12
C ILE A 385 -17.95 3.76 8.51
N ASN A 386 -17.00 3.59 7.60
CA ASN A 386 -16.75 2.31 6.93
C ASN A 386 -16.01 1.33 7.85
N LEU A 387 -16.73 0.34 8.36
CA LEU A 387 -16.21 -0.76 9.18
C LEU A 387 -16.37 -2.12 8.49
N ASN A 388 -16.68 -2.11 7.19
CA ASN A 388 -16.86 -3.32 6.41
C ASN A 388 -15.53 -4.08 6.28
N PRO A 389 -15.59 -5.41 6.04
CA PRO A 389 -14.40 -6.22 5.83
C PRO A 389 -13.53 -5.71 4.67
N VAL A 390 -12.22 -5.86 4.83
CA VAL A 390 -11.15 -5.41 3.94
C VAL A 390 -10.52 -6.61 3.27
N THR A 391 -10.33 -6.55 1.96
CA THR A 391 -9.86 -7.70 1.17
C THR A 391 -8.66 -7.28 0.32
N ASP A 392 -7.93 -8.25 -0.23
CA ASP A 392 -6.86 -7.97 -1.20
C ASP A 392 -7.36 -7.23 -2.44
N GLN A 393 -8.65 -7.33 -2.75
CA GLN A 393 -9.27 -6.58 -3.84
C GLN A 393 -9.49 -5.11 -3.50
N SER A 394 -9.64 -4.76 -2.23
CA SER A 394 -9.80 -3.39 -1.76
C SER A 394 -9.04 -3.20 -0.43
N PRO A 395 -7.69 -3.10 -0.47
CA PRO A 395 -6.84 -3.24 0.70
C PRO A 395 -6.70 -1.92 1.50
N PHE A 396 -7.76 -1.14 1.65
CA PHE A 396 -7.70 0.21 2.26
C PHE A 396 -8.07 0.19 3.75
N PHE A 397 -7.24 -0.46 4.58
CA PHE A 397 -7.51 -0.70 6.01
C PHE A 397 -7.63 0.55 6.89
N PHE A 398 -7.14 1.71 6.45
CA PHE A 398 -7.28 2.98 7.19
C PHE A 398 -8.32 3.92 6.58
N ASN A 399 -9.08 3.48 5.57
CA ASN A 399 -10.18 4.25 5.00
C ASN A 399 -11.47 4.03 5.77
N TYR A 400 -11.91 5.02 6.55
CA TYR A 400 -13.17 4.97 7.29
C TYR A 400 -14.30 5.74 6.61
N GLU A 401 -14.05 6.32 5.44
CA GLU A 401 -15.05 7.11 4.74
C GLU A 401 -16.06 6.22 4.02
N LEU A 402 -17.33 6.63 4.03
CA LEU A 402 -18.37 6.01 3.23
C LEU A 402 -18.34 6.57 1.81
N GLY A 403 -18.20 5.67 0.83
CA GLY A 403 -18.15 6.06 -0.57
C GLY A 403 -16.77 6.54 -0.99
N ILE A 404 -16.74 7.56 -1.84
CA ILE A 404 -15.51 8.07 -2.46
C ILE A 404 -14.72 8.89 -1.43
N PRO A 405 -13.43 8.58 -1.18
CA PRO A 405 -12.62 9.35 -0.26
C PRO A 405 -12.53 10.83 -0.64
N GLN A 406 -12.69 11.72 0.33
CA GLN A 406 -12.70 13.17 0.15
C GLN A 406 -11.37 13.70 -0.43
N SER A 407 -10.27 13.01 -0.16
CA SER A 407 -8.96 13.30 -0.75
C SER A 407 -8.94 13.18 -2.29
N LEU A 408 -9.95 12.55 -2.89
CA LEU A 408 -10.13 12.46 -4.35
C LEU A 408 -11.01 13.57 -4.95
N ASN A 409 -11.69 14.39 -4.13
CA ASN A 409 -12.69 15.35 -4.63
C ASN A 409 -12.11 16.30 -5.68
N ILE A 410 -10.91 16.86 -5.44
CA ILE A 410 -10.24 17.77 -6.39
C ILE A 410 -9.93 17.04 -7.70
N LEU A 411 -9.40 15.81 -7.61
CA LEU A 411 -9.07 15.01 -8.78
C LEU A 411 -10.33 14.68 -9.60
N ILE A 412 -11.43 14.36 -8.93
CA ILE A 412 -12.71 14.07 -9.58
C ILE A 412 -13.29 15.31 -10.26
N ILE A 413 -13.23 16.49 -9.63
CA ILE A 413 -13.69 17.75 -10.24
C ILE A 413 -12.87 18.05 -11.50
N VAL A 414 -11.54 17.93 -11.42
CA VAL A 414 -10.65 18.12 -12.57
C VAL A 414 -10.94 17.07 -13.65
N GLY A 415 -11.12 15.80 -13.29
CA GLY A 415 -11.47 14.72 -14.20
C GLY A 415 -12.82 14.96 -14.89
N ALA A 416 -13.83 15.40 -14.15
CA ALA A 416 -15.15 15.73 -14.69
C ALA A 416 -15.09 16.91 -15.65
N PHE A 417 -14.30 17.95 -15.34
CA PHE A 417 -14.04 19.06 -16.24
C PHE A 417 -13.37 18.59 -17.55
N LEU A 418 -12.37 17.71 -17.44
CA LEU A 418 -11.68 17.16 -18.62
C LEU A 418 -12.60 16.28 -19.46
N ILE A 419 -13.43 15.44 -18.86
CA ILE A 419 -14.45 14.63 -19.56
C ILE A 419 -15.44 15.55 -20.28
N PHE A 420 -15.93 16.60 -19.60
CA PHE A 420 -16.83 17.57 -20.19
C PHE A 420 -16.18 18.31 -21.37
N TRP A 421 -14.93 18.74 -21.21
CA TRP A 421 -14.15 19.40 -22.24
C TRP A 421 -13.94 18.51 -23.46
N ASP A 422 -13.49 17.27 -23.26
CA ASP A 422 -13.31 16.30 -24.34
C ASP A 422 -14.64 16.01 -25.04
N GLY A 423 -15.72 15.78 -24.29
CA GLY A 423 -17.07 15.58 -24.83
C GLY A 423 -17.57 16.77 -25.66
N PHE A 424 -17.33 18.00 -25.19
CA PHE A 424 -17.63 19.23 -25.92
C PHE A 424 -16.82 19.33 -27.21
N LYS A 425 -15.53 18.95 -27.19
CA LYS A 425 -14.68 18.91 -28.39
C LYS A 425 -15.07 17.81 -29.36
N PHE A 426 -15.48 16.63 -28.90
CA PHE A 426 -16.03 15.58 -29.76
C PHE A 426 -17.29 16.05 -30.49
N LYS A 427 -18.20 16.75 -29.79
CA LYS A 427 -19.44 17.29 -30.38
C LYS A 427 -19.19 18.39 -31.40
N ASN A 428 -18.31 19.34 -31.09
CA ASN A 428 -18.05 20.51 -31.93
C ASN A 428 -16.95 20.28 -32.98
N GLY A 429 -16.40 19.07 -33.03
CA GLY A 429 -15.14 18.79 -33.70
C GLY A 429 -13.98 19.40 -32.93
N TRP A 430 -12.85 18.68 -32.88
CA TRP A 430 -11.58 19.21 -32.40
C TRP A 430 -11.08 20.30 -33.37
N GLN A 431 -11.74 21.46 -33.37
CA GLN A 431 -11.54 22.65 -34.22
C GLN A 431 -10.70 22.38 -35.47
N ILE A 432 -11.39 21.94 -36.53
CA ILE A 432 -10.83 21.65 -37.86
C ILE A 432 -10.08 22.87 -38.43
N ASN A 433 -10.26 24.09 -37.92
CA ASN A 433 -9.48 25.25 -38.39
C ASN A 433 -7.97 25.19 -38.05
N VAL A 434 -7.53 24.36 -37.09
CA VAL A 434 -6.11 24.09 -36.80
C VAL A 434 -5.61 22.83 -37.55
N ILE A 435 -6.54 22.07 -38.12
CA ILE A 435 -6.32 20.80 -38.81
C ILE A 435 -6.45 21.09 -40.31
N ASP A 436 -5.35 20.97 -41.05
CA ASP A 436 -5.36 21.11 -42.51
C ASP A 436 -6.58 20.43 -43.16
N LYS A 437 -7.18 21.06 -44.19
CA LYS A 437 -8.48 20.66 -44.81
C LYS A 437 -8.52 19.23 -45.37
N ASN A 438 -7.42 18.48 -45.29
CA ASN A 438 -7.21 17.18 -45.89
C ASN A 438 -7.72 16.00 -45.04
N ILE A 439 -8.00 16.17 -43.74
CA ILE A 439 -8.50 15.08 -42.87
C ILE A 439 -10.01 15.21 -42.67
N PRO A 440 -10.82 14.17 -43.03
CA PRO A 440 -12.23 14.15 -42.70
C PRO A 440 -12.46 14.23 -41.19
N ALA A 441 -13.27 15.20 -40.74
CA ALA A 441 -13.56 15.40 -39.32
C ALA A 441 -14.15 14.15 -38.64
N THR A 442 -14.98 13.40 -39.38
CA THR A 442 -15.59 12.15 -38.93
C THR A 442 -14.55 11.07 -38.68
N LEU A 443 -13.52 10.99 -39.52
CA LEU A 443 -12.40 10.05 -39.35
C LEU A 443 -11.58 10.44 -38.12
N PHE A 444 -11.18 11.71 -38.01
CA PHE A 444 -10.39 12.17 -36.87
C PHE A 444 -11.12 11.96 -35.53
N ASN A 445 -12.40 12.32 -35.45
CA ASN A 445 -13.20 12.12 -34.24
C ASN A 445 -13.30 10.64 -33.84
N LYS A 446 -13.41 9.72 -34.81
CA LYS A 446 -13.40 8.27 -34.53
C LYS A 446 -12.04 7.81 -34.00
N LEU A 447 -10.94 8.21 -34.65
CA LEU A 447 -9.59 7.87 -34.20
C LEU A 447 -9.29 8.45 -32.81
N ALA A 448 -9.73 9.68 -32.55
CA ALA A 448 -9.63 10.34 -31.25
C ALA A 448 -10.43 9.60 -30.16
N ALA A 449 -11.64 9.12 -30.48
CA ALA A 449 -12.44 8.33 -29.55
C ALA A 449 -11.77 6.98 -29.23
N ILE A 450 -11.24 6.29 -30.24
CA ILE A 450 -10.49 5.06 -30.06
C ILE A 450 -9.22 5.31 -29.23
N ALA A 451 -8.49 6.40 -29.50
CA ALA A 451 -7.30 6.79 -28.75
C ALA A 451 -7.61 7.06 -27.26
N PHE A 452 -8.72 7.76 -26.98
CA PHE A 452 -9.20 7.97 -25.63
C PHE A 452 -9.48 6.63 -24.92
N LEU A 453 -10.24 5.74 -25.55
CA LEU A 453 -10.59 4.44 -24.97
C LEU A 453 -9.35 3.56 -24.75
N LEU A 454 -8.39 3.57 -25.69
CA LEU A 454 -7.11 2.87 -25.55
C LEU A 454 -6.30 3.40 -24.36
N GLY A 455 -6.17 4.74 -24.23
CA GLY A 455 -5.46 5.36 -23.11
C GLY A 455 -6.11 5.06 -21.76
N LEU A 456 -7.44 5.00 -21.72
CA LEU A 456 -8.19 4.64 -20.52
C LEU A 456 -7.96 3.16 -20.16
N ALA A 457 -8.15 2.24 -21.11
CA ALA A 457 -7.97 0.81 -20.89
C ALA A 457 -6.53 0.44 -20.53
N TYR A 458 -5.54 1.12 -21.13
CA TYR A 458 -4.12 1.01 -20.80
C TYR A 458 -3.88 1.23 -19.29
N MET A 459 -4.38 2.33 -18.74
CA MET A 459 -4.20 2.66 -17.33
C MET A 459 -4.92 1.68 -16.40
N LEU A 460 -6.12 1.24 -16.76
CA LEU A 460 -6.87 0.27 -15.94
C LEU A 460 -6.14 -1.08 -15.86
N ILE A 461 -5.68 -1.63 -16.99
CA ILE A 461 -4.91 -2.88 -17.00
C ILE A 461 -3.61 -2.72 -16.23
N GLN A 462 -2.85 -1.65 -16.50
CA GLN A 462 -1.58 -1.42 -15.84
C GLN A 462 -1.76 -1.36 -14.31
N SER A 463 -2.82 -0.71 -13.84
CA SER A 463 -3.15 -0.62 -12.42
C SER A 463 -3.51 -1.97 -11.80
N TYR A 464 -4.31 -2.78 -12.51
CA TYR A 464 -4.66 -4.13 -12.07
C TYR A 464 -3.43 -5.04 -11.97
N LEU A 465 -2.60 -5.06 -13.01
CA LEU A 465 -1.37 -5.86 -13.03
C LEU A 465 -0.38 -5.40 -11.96
N PHE A 466 -0.29 -4.09 -11.69
CA PHE A 466 0.51 -3.56 -10.59
C PHE A 466 0.09 -4.13 -9.24
N GLN A 467 -1.21 -4.08 -8.94
CA GLN A 467 -1.76 -4.63 -7.70
C GLN A 467 -1.46 -6.13 -7.57
N SER A 468 -1.65 -6.88 -8.65
CA SER A 468 -1.37 -8.31 -8.65
C SER A 468 0.10 -8.63 -8.38
N LEU A 469 1.03 -7.84 -8.92
CA LEU A 469 2.47 -7.98 -8.65
C LEU A 469 2.82 -7.71 -7.17
N ASN A 470 2.17 -6.72 -6.55
CA ASN A 470 2.38 -6.40 -5.12
C ASN A 470 2.06 -7.57 -4.19
N LEU A 471 1.14 -8.45 -4.58
CA LEU A 471 0.80 -9.65 -3.81
C LEU A 471 1.84 -10.78 -3.94
N HIS A 472 2.76 -10.71 -4.90
CA HIS A 472 3.74 -11.77 -5.19
C HIS A 472 5.18 -11.36 -4.89
N LEU A 473 5.51 -10.08 -4.97
CA LEU A 473 6.87 -9.54 -4.81
C LEU A 473 7.12 -8.97 -3.42
N ASN A 474 8.37 -9.06 -2.96
CA ASN A 474 8.76 -8.73 -1.58
C ASN A 474 8.90 -7.21 -1.31
N ASN A 475 8.56 -6.36 -2.27
CA ASN A 475 8.60 -4.91 -2.11
C ASN A 475 7.73 -4.23 -3.18
N PRO A 476 6.83 -3.30 -2.83
CA PRO A 476 6.04 -2.54 -3.81
C PRO A 476 6.88 -1.84 -4.89
N LEU A 477 8.11 -1.45 -4.57
CA LEU A 477 9.03 -0.81 -5.51
C LEU A 477 9.56 -1.78 -6.55
N GLU A 478 9.80 -3.03 -6.14
CA GLU A 478 10.19 -4.10 -7.06
C GLU A 478 9.06 -4.36 -8.06
N SER A 479 7.82 -4.42 -7.57
CA SER A 479 6.63 -4.51 -8.43
C SER A 479 6.54 -3.34 -9.39
N PHE A 480 6.76 -2.11 -8.92
CA PHE A 480 6.67 -0.91 -9.76
C PHE A 480 7.76 -0.89 -10.83
N SER A 481 9.01 -1.15 -10.45
CA SER A 481 10.14 -1.19 -11.39
C SER A 481 9.99 -2.30 -12.42
N LEU A 482 9.57 -3.50 -12.02
CA LEU A 482 9.35 -4.63 -12.92
C LEU A 482 8.22 -4.34 -13.90
N LEU A 483 7.07 -3.87 -13.40
CA LEU A 483 5.93 -3.50 -14.24
C LEU A 483 6.32 -2.42 -15.23
N LEU A 484 6.93 -1.33 -14.77
CA LEU A 484 7.30 -0.21 -15.63
C LEU A 484 8.30 -0.63 -16.70
N PHE A 485 9.31 -1.43 -16.34
CA PHE A 485 10.29 -1.95 -17.29
C PHE A 485 9.63 -2.86 -18.35
N ALA A 486 8.78 -3.80 -17.93
CA ALA A 486 8.05 -4.69 -18.81
C ALA A 486 7.11 -3.91 -19.75
N PHE A 487 6.39 -2.91 -19.24
CA PHE A 487 5.51 -2.07 -20.04
C PHE A 487 6.28 -1.21 -21.03
N LEU A 488 7.36 -0.54 -20.63
CA LEU A 488 8.15 0.28 -21.55
C LEU A 488 8.79 -0.57 -22.66
N LEU A 489 9.36 -1.71 -22.32
CA LEU A 489 9.96 -2.62 -23.29
C LEU A 489 8.90 -3.24 -24.20
N GLY A 490 7.84 -3.80 -23.62
CA GLY A 490 6.73 -4.41 -24.34
C GLY A 490 6.06 -3.41 -25.28
N ASN A 491 5.67 -2.24 -24.77
CA ASN A 491 5.06 -1.19 -25.58
C ASN A 491 5.99 -0.73 -26.72
N GLY A 492 7.30 -0.64 -26.45
CA GLY A 492 8.31 -0.32 -27.46
C GLY A 492 8.38 -1.36 -28.58
N ILE A 493 8.40 -2.65 -28.24
CA ILE A 493 8.37 -3.76 -29.20
C ILE A 493 7.06 -3.79 -29.98
N GLY A 494 5.92 -3.59 -29.30
CA GLY A 494 4.60 -3.52 -29.92
C GLY A 494 4.49 -2.36 -30.92
N SER A 495 4.97 -1.18 -30.52
CA SER A 495 5.05 0.01 -31.38
C SER A 495 5.97 -0.19 -32.57
N PHE A 496 7.12 -0.84 -32.39
CA PHE A 496 7.98 -1.20 -33.54
C PHE A 496 7.28 -2.18 -34.49
N SER A 497 6.53 -3.14 -33.93
CA SER A 497 5.83 -4.17 -34.69
C SER A 497 4.69 -3.61 -35.54
N SER A 498 4.14 -2.43 -35.20
CA SER A 498 3.10 -1.79 -36.01
C SER A 498 3.58 -1.42 -37.43
N ASN A 499 4.90 -1.27 -37.64
CA ASN A 499 5.47 -0.99 -38.98
C ASN A 499 5.30 -2.15 -39.97
N TYR A 500 5.12 -3.38 -39.50
CA TYR A 500 4.88 -4.54 -40.37
C TYR A 500 3.43 -4.57 -40.90
N ILE A 501 2.53 -3.80 -40.31
CA ILE A 501 1.12 -3.70 -40.71
C ILE A 501 0.98 -2.59 -41.75
N LYS A 502 1.07 -2.98 -43.03
CA LYS A 502 1.05 -2.03 -44.17
C LYS A 502 -0.32 -1.81 -44.82
N LYS A 503 -1.26 -2.75 -44.68
CA LYS A 503 -2.59 -2.70 -45.32
C LYS A 503 -3.69 -2.84 -44.28
N ASN A 504 -4.82 -2.18 -44.50
CA ASN A 504 -6.00 -2.24 -43.64
C ASN A 504 -5.67 -2.06 -42.15
N ARG A 505 -4.83 -1.06 -41.86
CA ARG A 505 -4.24 -0.78 -40.54
C ARG A 505 -5.28 -0.79 -39.42
N ILE A 506 -6.37 -0.06 -39.59
CA ILE A 506 -7.45 0.02 -38.59
C ILE A 506 -8.14 -1.34 -38.37
N ARG A 507 -8.46 -2.09 -39.42
CA ARG A 507 -9.08 -3.43 -39.28
C ARG A 507 -8.15 -4.46 -38.64
N SER A 508 -6.83 -4.33 -38.83
CA SER A 508 -5.85 -5.23 -38.22
C SER A 508 -5.82 -5.15 -36.68
N LEU A 509 -6.40 -4.10 -36.09
CA LEU A 509 -6.52 -3.95 -34.64
C LEU A 509 -7.45 -4.99 -34.01
N ILE A 510 -8.45 -5.47 -34.75
CA ILE A 510 -9.42 -6.44 -34.23
C ILE A 510 -8.74 -7.73 -33.76
N PRO A 511 -7.98 -8.47 -34.61
CA PRO A 511 -7.31 -9.68 -34.16
C PRO A 511 -6.25 -9.42 -33.07
N VAL A 512 -5.59 -8.25 -33.10
CA VAL A 512 -4.62 -7.85 -32.06
C VAL A 512 -5.29 -7.72 -30.69
N ILE A 513 -6.42 -7.00 -30.62
CA ILE A 513 -7.16 -6.80 -29.38
C ILE A 513 -7.80 -8.11 -28.91
N CYS A 514 -8.33 -8.94 -29.82
CA CYS A 514 -8.83 -10.27 -29.46
C CYS A 514 -7.74 -11.15 -28.83
N PHE A 515 -6.54 -11.16 -29.41
CA PHE A 515 -5.42 -11.93 -28.87
C PHE A 515 -4.94 -11.38 -27.52
N LEU A 516 -4.88 -10.05 -27.38
CA LEU A 516 -4.61 -9.39 -26.09
C LEU A 516 -5.59 -9.84 -25.01
N LEU A 517 -6.89 -9.83 -25.30
CA LEU A 517 -7.91 -10.27 -24.34
C LEU A 517 -7.70 -11.73 -23.93
N ILE A 518 -7.40 -12.62 -24.88
CA ILE A 518 -7.10 -14.04 -24.57
C ILE A 518 -5.89 -14.15 -23.65
N ILE A 519 -4.80 -13.43 -23.94
CA ILE A 519 -3.59 -13.41 -23.09
C ILE A 519 -3.95 -12.95 -21.69
N LEU A 520 -4.64 -11.82 -21.56
CA LEU A 520 -5.02 -11.25 -20.27
C LEU A 520 -5.88 -12.23 -19.45
N PHE A 521 -6.84 -12.91 -20.08
CA PHE A 521 -7.64 -13.92 -19.39
C PHE A 521 -6.79 -15.12 -18.92
N ILE A 522 -5.88 -15.62 -19.76
CA ILE A 522 -4.97 -16.71 -19.38
C ILE A 522 -4.06 -16.25 -18.24
N GLU A 523 -3.49 -15.06 -18.35
CA GLU A 523 -2.57 -14.50 -17.38
C GLU A 523 -3.23 -14.34 -16.00
N VAL A 524 -4.39 -13.67 -15.96
CA VAL A 524 -5.09 -13.33 -14.72
C VAL A 524 -5.64 -14.56 -14.02
N PHE A 525 -6.24 -15.50 -14.75
CA PHE A 525 -6.94 -16.64 -14.14
C PHE A 525 -6.08 -17.91 -14.03
N LEU A 526 -5.02 -18.05 -14.84
CA LEU A 526 -4.21 -19.29 -14.87
C LEU A 526 -2.76 -19.06 -14.45
N LEU A 527 -2.07 -18.03 -14.98
CA LEU A 527 -0.63 -17.87 -14.76
C LEU A 527 -0.32 -17.20 -13.42
N ILE A 528 -0.84 -15.99 -13.20
CA ILE A 528 -0.57 -15.19 -12.01
C ILE A 528 -0.87 -15.95 -10.71
N PRO A 529 -2.03 -16.61 -10.54
CA PRO A 529 -2.33 -17.29 -9.27
C PRO A 529 -1.40 -18.46 -8.94
N ASN A 530 -0.73 -19.03 -9.95
CA ASN A 530 0.11 -20.23 -9.82
C ASN A 530 1.61 -19.95 -9.97
N VAL A 531 1.99 -18.70 -10.26
CA VAL A 531 3.39 -18.35 -10.54
C VAL A 531 4.21 -18.40 -9.27
N SER A 532 5.44 -18.89 -9.37
CA SER A 532 6.40 -18.74 -8.28
C SER A 532 6.80 -17.26 -8.15
N SER A 533 7.10 -16.77 -6.95
CA SER A 533 7.52 -15.39 -6.70
C SER A 533 8.90 -15.01 -7.29
N LYS A 534 9.30 -15.59 -8.43
CA LYS A 534 10.53 -15.27 -9.14
C LYS A 534 10.32 -14.12 -10.11
N ASN A 535 11.13 -13.08 -9.95
CA ASN A 535 11.06 -11.84 -10.73
C ASN A 535 11.08 -12.07 -12.25
N PHE A 536 11.90 -13.01 -12.74
CA PHE A 536 12.02 -13.23 -14.18
C PHE A 536 10.74 -13.84 -14.79
N GLU A 537 10.08 -14.77 -14.09
CA GLU A 537 8.82 -15.38 -14.54
C GLU A 537 7.72 -14.32 -14.62
N LEU A 538 7.58 -13.52 -13.55
CA LEU A 538 6.65 -12.39 -13.49
C LEU A 538 6.93 -11.35 -14.58
N PHE A 539 8.20 -11.06 -14.86
CA PHE A 539 8.57 -10.15 -15.95
C PHE A 539 8.09 -10.64 -17.30
N ILE A 540 8.30 -11.93 -17.63
CA ILE A 540 7.84 -12.50 -18.91
C ILE A 540 6.32 -12.48 -19.00
N ILE A 541 5.63 -12.84 -17.92
CA ILE A 541 4.17 -12.84 -17.85
C ILE A 541 3.61 -11.45 -18.21
N ILE A 542 4.19 -10.39 -17.63
CA ILE A 542 3.75 -9.00 -17.84
C ILE A 542 4.22 -8.42 -19.19
N LEU A 543 5.38 -8.86 -19.70
CA LEU A 543 5.93 -8.36 -20.96
C LEU A 543 5.04 -8.71 -22.16
N ILE A 544 4.43 -9.90 -22.14
CA ILE A 544 3.60 -10.40 -23.24
C ILE A 544 2.36 -9.52 -23.48
N PRO A 545 1.44 -9.26 -22.52
CA PRO A 545 0.31 -8.38 -22.74
C PRO A 545 0.76 -6.95 -23.07
N ALA A 546 1.84 -6.45 -22.44
CA ALA A 546 2.39 -5.12 -22.72
C ALA A 546 2.80 -4.95 -24.19
N LEU A 547 3.35 -6.00 -24.81
CA LEU A 547 3.63 -5.99 -26.24
C LEU A 547 2.38 -5.72 -27.07
N PHE A 548 1.30 -6.46 -26.82
CA PHE A 548 0.06 -6.30 -27.59
C PHE A 548 -0.67 -5.00 -27.27
N ILE A 549 -0.58 -4.52 -26.03
CA ILE A 549 -1.08 -3.19 -25.62
C ILE A 549 -0.35 -2.06 -26.37
N GLY A 550 0.94 -2.26 -26.69
CA GLY A 550 1.75 -1.29 -27.42
C GLY A 550 1.44 -1.11 -28.91
N ILE A 551 0.68 -2.03 -29.52
CA ILE A 551 0.42 -2.02 -30.97
C ILE A 551 -0.66 -1.00 -31.40
N PRO A 552 -1.83 -0.89 -30.73
CA PRO A 552 -2.96 -0.16 -31.27
C PRO A 552 -2.74 1.35 -31.45
N PHE A 553 -2.15 2.02 -30.46
CA PHE A 553 -2.03 3.48 -30.51
C PHE A 553 -1.07 3.96 -31.63
N PRO A 554 0.12 3.37 -31.82
CA PRO A 554 0.98 3.66 -32.98
C PRO A 554 0.31 3.44 -34.34
N ILE A 555 -0.58 2.46 -34.48
CA ILE A 555 -1.36 2.26 -35.70
C ILE A 555 -2.25 3.47 -36.01
N LEU A 556 -2.89 4.07 -34.99
CA LEU A 556 -3.68 5.30 -35.17
C LEU A 556 -2.80 6.47 -35.63
N LEU A 557 -1.57 6.57 -35.11
CA LEU A 557 -0.62 7.60 -35.53
C LEU A 557 -0.14 7.39 -36.96
N LEU A 558 0.14 6.15 -37.36
CA LEU A 558 0.52 5.81 -38.73
C LEU A 558 -0.60 6.12 -39.74
N GLU A 559 -1.86 5.85 -39.37
CA GLU A 559 -3.02 6.23 -40.18
C GLU A 559 -3.10 7.76 -40.40
N LEU A 560 -2.91 8.54 -39.33
CA LEU A 560 -2.90 10.00 -39.42
C LEU A 560 -1.68 10.56 -40.16
N ALA A 561 -0.54 9.86 -40.10
CA ALA A 561 0.68 10.28 -40.77
C ALA A 561 0.55 10.33 -42.30
N GLU A 562 -0.36 9.54 -42.89
CA GLU A 562 -0.64 9.59 -44.34
C GLU A 562 -1.16 10.95 -44.82
N TYR A 563 -1.76 11.73 -43.91
CA TYR A 563 -2.27 13.06 -44.18
C TYR A 563 -1.25 14.18 -43.90
N ASN A 564 0.00 13.84 -43.55
CA ASN A 564 1.12 14.77 -43.28
C ASN A 564 0.80 15.90 -42.27
N ASN A 565 -0.07 15.65 -41.29
CA ASN A 565 -0.52 16.67 -40.34
C ASN A 565 0.00 16.40 -38.92
N LEU A 566 1.06 17.11 -38.53
CA LEU A 566 1.69 17.00 -37.20
C LEU A 566 0.78 17.48 -36.05
N ASN A 567 -0.16 18.40 -36.30
CA ASN A 567 -1.08 18.90 -35.28
C ASN A 567 -2.08 17.82 -34.87
N ALA A 568 -2.60 17.04 -35.83
CA ALA A 568 -3.53 15.94 -35.59
C ALA A 568 -2.91 14.87 -34.66
N ILE A 569 -1.65 14.51 -34.91
CA ILE A 569 -0.85 13.59 -34.09
C ILE A 569 -0.71 14.14 -32.65
N SER A 570 -0.37 15.42 -32.52
CA SER A 570 -0.18 16.08 -31.21
C SER A 570 -1.47 16.11 -30.39
N ILE A 571 -2.62 16.35 -31.04
CA ILE A 571 -3.93 16.31 -30.38
C ILE A 571 -4.25 14.89 -29.92
N LEU A 572 -4.02 13.87 -30.75
CA LEU A 572 -4.29 12.47 -30.39
C LEU A 572 -3.48 12.02 -29.17
N LEU A 573 -2.20 12.45 -29.09
CA LEU A 573 -1.36 12.25 -27.92
C LEU A 573 -1.92 12.95 -26.67
N GLY A 574 -2.40 14.19 -26.82
CA GLY A 574 -3.06 14.93 -25.73
C GLY A 574 -4.31 14.22 -25.20
N ILE A 575 -5.17 13.73 -26.09
CA ILE A 575 -6.39 12.97 -25.75
C ILE A 575 -6.04 11.68 -25.00
N SER A 576 -5.04 10.94 -25.47
CA SER A 576 -4.55 9.75 -24.76
C SER A 576 -4.02 10.09 -23.37
N GLY A 577 -3.37 11.25 -23.20
CA GLY A 577 -2.90 11.75 -21.91
C GLY A 577 -4.05 12.07 -20.95
N ILE A 578 -5.10 12.74 -21.45
CA ILE A 578 -6.33 13.03 -20.69
C ILE A 578 -7.00 11.72 -20.26
N ALA A 579 -7.13 10.76 -21.18
CA ALA A 579 -7.68 9.45 -20.89
C ALA A 579 -6.88 8.69 -19.82
N GLY A 580 -5.55 8.79 -19.85
CA GLY A 580 -4.69 8.19 -18.83
C GLY A 580 -4.91 8.81 -17.44
N PHE A 581 -5.04 10.14 -17.36
CA PHE A 581 -5.35 10.82 -16.10
C PHE A 581 -6.72 10.41 -15.55
N ILE A 582 -7.75 10.38 -16.40
CA ILE A 582 -9.10 9.92 -16.02
C ILE A 582 -9.08 8.45 -15.59
N GLY A 583 -8.35 7.61 -16.33
CA GLY A 583 -8.17 6.18 -16.02
C GLY A 583 -7.58 5.97 -14.63
N ALA A 584 -6.58 6.75 -14.22
CA ALA A 584 -6.01 6.68 -12.88
C ALA A 584 -7.02 7.07 -11.77
N ILE A 585 -7.88 8.06 -12.02
CA ILE A 585 -8.95 8.44 -11.08
C ILE A 585 -9.98 7.31 -10.98
N ILE A 586 -10.42 6.76 -12.11
CA ILE A 586 -11.38 5.65 -12.16
C ILE A 586 -10.81 4.44 -11.41
N THR A 587 -9.53 4.10 -11.62
CA THR A 587 -8.86 3.03 -10.89
C THR A 587 -9.01 3.23 -9.38
N LEU A 588 -8.67 4.41 -8.86
CA LEU A 588 -8.66 4.65 -7.42
C LEU A 588 -10.07 4.63 -6.82
N VAL A 589 -11.05 5.17 -7.53
CA VAL A 589 -12.47 5.11 -7.14
C VAL A 589 -12.98 3.66 -7.16
N PHE A 590 -12.71 2.89 -8.20
CA PHE A 590 -13.18 1.51 -8.31
C PHE A 590 -12.47 0.59 -7.31
N ALA A 591 -11.16 0.76 -7.11
CA ALA A 591 -10.38 0.00 -6.13
C ALA A 591 -10.92 0.21 -4.70
N THR A 592 -11.27 1.44 -4.33
CA THR A 592 -11.76 1.77 -2.98
C THR A 592 -13.20 1.33 -2.74
N LEU A 593 -14.04 1.30 -3.77
CA LEU A 593 -15.48 0.98 -3.64
C LEU A 593 -15.83 -0.48 -3.87
N ILE A 594 -15.28 -1.08 -4.93
CA ILE A 594 -15.71 -2.39 -5.47
C ILE A 594 -14.53 -3.37 -5.52
N GLY A 595 -13.32 -2.85 -5.70
CA GLY A 595 -12.06 -3.58 -5.71
C GLY A 595 -11.44 -3.78 -7.09
N TYR A 596 -10.18 -4.21 -7.13
CA TYR A 596 -9.34 -4.29 -8.32
C TYR A 596 -9.89 -5.19 -9.44
N THR A 597 -10.57 -6.29 -9.11
CA THR A 597 -11.19 -7.15 -10.14
C THR A 597 -12.21 -6.38 -11.02
N SER A 598 -12.92 -5.39 -10.47
CA SER A 598 -13.85 -4.57 -11.26
C SER A 598 -13.12 -3.70 -12.30
N ILE A 599 -11.89 -3.28 -12.02
CA ILE A 599 -11.03 -2.50 -12.92
C ILE A 599 -10.60 -3.36 -14.11
N PHE A 600 -10.25 -4.63 -13.85
CA PHE A 600 -9.97 -5.60 -14.91
C PHE A 600 -11.17 -5.78 -15.84
N TYR A 601 -12.35 -6.08 -15.30
CA TYR A 601 -13.55 -6.25 -16.12
C TYR A 601 -13.94 -4.98 -16.88
N LEU A 602 -13.81 -3.81 -16.27
CA LEU A 602 -14.04 -2.53 -16.95
C LEU A 602 -13.09 -2.35 -18.13
N SER A 603 -11.81 -2.71 -17.97
CA SER A 603 -10.85 -2.65 -19.07
C SER A 603 -11.22 -3.58 -20.23
N VAL A 604 -11.66 -4.81 -19.94
CA VAL A 604 -12.14 -5.78 -20.95
C VAL A 604 -13.35 -5.24 -21.70
N ILE A 605 -14.33 -4.67 -20.99
CA ILE A 605 -15.52 -4.05 -21.60
C ILE A 605 -15.12 -2.93 -22.56
N ILE A 606 -14.14 -2.10 -22.19
CA ILE A 606 -13.65 -1.02 -23.05
C ILE A 606 -12.99 -1.58 -24.31
N TYR A 607 -12.16 -2.63 -24.20
CA TYR A 607 -11.57 -3.28 -25.38
C TYR A 607 -12.61 -3.91 -26.30
N LEU A 608 -13.65 -4.54 -25.75
CA LEU A 608 -14.77 -5.07 -26.53
C LEU A 608 -15.53 -3.95 -27.25
N PHE A 609 -15.72 -2.81 -26.59
CA PHE A 609 -16.32 -1.63 -27.22
C PHE A 609 -15.43 -1.06 -28.33
N ILE A 610 -14.11 -1.05 -28.16
CA ILE A 610 -13.17 -0.67 -29.22
C ILE A 610 -13.30 -1.61 -30.42
N ILE A 611 -13.34 -2.93 -30.20
CA ILE A 611 -13.56 -3.91 -31.28
C ILE A 611 -14.87 -3.61 -32.03
N TYR A 612 -15.95 -3.37 -31.30
CA TYR A 612 -17.24 -3.02 -31.89
C TYR A 612 -17.17 -1.74 -32.75
N GLN A 613 -16.52 -0.69 -32.24
CA GLN A 613 -16.31 0.54 -33.02
C GLN A 613 -15.47 0.28 -34.28
N LEU A 614 -14.44 -0.56 -34.19
CA LEU A 614 -13.58 -0.93 -35.32
C LEU A 614 -14.34 -1.72 -36.40
N PHE A 615 -15.31 -2.57 -36.02
CA PHE A 615 -16.18 -3.28 -36.96
C PHE A 615 -17.15 -2.34 -37.69
N LEU A 616 -17.70 -1.36 -36.97
CA LEU A 616 -18.60 -0.35 -37.55
C LEU A 616 -17.89 0.63 -38.48
N THR A 617 -16.57 0.81 -38.33
CA THR A 617 -15.78 1.57 -39.30
C THR A 617 -15.66 0.81 -40.62
N SER A 618 -16.55 1.13 -41.55
CA SER A 618 -16.32 0.93 -42.99
C SER A 618 -15.23 1.92 -43.47
N LEU A 619 -13.97 1.63 -43.15
CA LEU A 619 -12.81 2.19 -43.85
C LEU A 619 -12.31 1.16 -44.87
#